data_AF-A0A5K1DQB3-F1
#
_entry.id   AF-A0A5K1DQB3-F1
#
_cell.length_a   1.000
_cell.length_b   1.000
_cell.length_c   1.000
_cell.angle_alpha   90.00
_cell.angle_beta   90.00
_cell.angle_gamma   90.00
#
_symmetry.space_group_name_H-M   'P 1'
#
loop_
_entity.id
_entity.type
_entity.pdbx_description
1 polymer ?
#
loop_
_entity_poly.entity_id
_entity_poly.type
_entity_poly.pdbx_seq_one_letter_code
_entity_poly.pdbx_strand_id
1 'polypeptide(L)'
;MVRVEAAAFPGGMMPESLTASGRSAEKLSLVTLQSEMKRDPEGYEEELGRVYSRFHSSLDLFRQTAGLSRLSGGCEPAVAKELGDLCMFLAHVMPFYPGRLDGFPGELVELLRINAASLPGDLRLQIAKALMLLGNRGVNYSFLLLFFP
;
A
#
# COMPACT_ATOMS: atom_id res chain seq x y z
N MET A 1 -4.11 62.91 -34.52
CA MET A 1 -4.04 61.91 -33.44
C MET A 1 -3.94 60.54 -34.09
N VAL A 2 -2.79 60.26 -34.70
CA VAL A 2 -1.65 59.50 -34.14
C VAL A 2 -2.01 58.04 -33.89
N ARG A 3 -1.89 57.32 -35.00
CA ARG A 3 -1.58 55.90 -35.20
C ARG A 3 -0.56 55.40 -34.17
N VAL A 4 -0.90 54.32 -33.47
CA VAL A 4 0.04 53.57 -32.63
C VAL A 4 0.40 52.30 -33.37
N GLU A 5 1.68 52.21 -33.71
CA GLU A 5 2.36 51.09 -34.35
C GLU A 5 3.11 50.31 -33.26
N ALA A 6 2.96 48.98 -33.23
CA ALA A 6 3.85 48.08 -32.50
C ALA A 6 3.75 46.70 -33.20
N ALA A 7 4.65 46.43 -34.14
CA ALA A 7 5.89 45.68 -33.91
C ALA A 7 5.67 44.16 -33.97
N ALA A 8 5.95 43.60 -35.15
CA ALA A 8 6.30 42.21 -35.32
C ALA A 8 7.75 41.98 -34.84
N PHE A 9 8.05 40.89 -34.14
CA PHE A 9 9.22 40.03 -34.41
C PHE A 9 8.98 38.62 -33.83
N PRO A 10 9.56 37.57 -34.42
CA PRO A 10 9.13 36.17 -34.35
C PRO A 10 10.11 35.29 -33.55
N GLY A 11 9.74 34.02 -33.38
CA GLY A 11 10.54 32.98 -32.73
C GLY A 11 9.71 32.34 -31.62
N GLY A 12 9.10 31.18 -31.81
CA GLY A 12 9.76 29.94 -32.18
C GLY A 12 10.17 29.23 -30.89
N MET A 13 9.26 28.42 -30.34
CA MET A 13 9.51 27.12 -29.66
C MET A 13 8.21 26.67 -28.96
N MET A 14 7.37 25.91 -29.67
CA MET A 14 6.80 24.70 -29.10
C MET A 14 7.42 23.56 -29.92
N PRO A 15 7.63 22.34 -29.42
CA PRO A 15 7.08 21.76 -28.19
C PRO A 15 8.18 21.10 -27.33
N GLU A 16 7.86 20.63 -26.13
CA GLU A 16 8.20 19.26 -25.67
C GLU A 16 7.77 19.07 -24.21
N SER A 17 6.64 18.35 -24.08
CA SER A 17 6.59 17.14 -23.27
C SER A 17 7.25 17.18 -21.90
N LEU A 18 6.62 17.87 -20.95
CA LEU A 18 6.53 17.30 -19.62
C LEU A 18 5.29 16.41 -19.61
N THR A 19 5.47 15.22 -20.22
CA THR A 19 4.69 14.05 -19.85
C THR A 19 4.95 13.86 -18.37
N ALA A 20 4.13 14.50 -17.53
CA ALA A 20 3.94 14.03 -16.17
C ALA A 20 3.60 12.55 -16.34
N SER A 21 4.55 11.70 -16.01
CA SER A 21 4.35 10.26 -15.94
C SER A 21 3.44 9.97 -14.75
N GLY A 22 2.21 10.50 -14.81
CA GLY A 22 1.03 9.83 -14.32
C GLY A 22 0.81 8.61 -15.18
N ARG A 23 1.78 7.68 -15.18
CA ARG A 23 1.54 6.30 -15.58
C ARG A 23 0.58 5.74 -14.55
N SER A 24 -0.70 6.04 -14.73
CA SER A 24 -1.87 5.22 -14.41
C SER A 24 -1.67 4.22 -13.26
N ALA A 25 -1.17 4.69 -12.12
CA ALA A 25 -1.10 3.91 -10.90
C ALA A 25 -2.51 3.59 -10.38
N GLU A 26 -3.51 4.33 -10.87
CA GLU A 26 -4.91 4.17 -10.49
C GLU A 26 -5.59 2.90 -11.05
N LYS A 27 -4.90 2.13 -11.93
CA LYS A 27 -5.50 0.91 -12.54
C LYS A 27 -4.54 -0.26 -12.73
N LEU A 28 -3.41 -0.30 -12.01
CA LEU A 28 -2.62 -1.53 -11.96
C LEU A 28 -3.18 -2.41 -10.84
N SER A 29 -3.67 -3.60 -11.21
CA SER A 29 -3.99 -4.63 -10.21
C SER A 29 -2.75 -4.89 -9.37
N LEU A 30 -2.92 -5.18 -8.08
CA LEU A 30 -1.82 -5.43 -7.14
C LEU A 30 -0.83 -6.46 -7.71
N VAL A 31 -1.30 -7.43 -8.50
CA VAL A 31 -0.45 -8.41 -9.19
C VAL A 31 0.47 -7.79 -10.26
N THR A 32 -0.05 -6.86 -11.07
CA THR A 32 0.74 -6.20 -12.11
C THR A 32 1.78 -5.28 -11.51
N LEU A 33 1.38 -4.51 -10.49
CA LEU A 33 2.30 -3.65 -9.76
C LEU A 33 3.41 -4.47 -9.08
N GLN A 34 3.07 -5.64 -8.53
CA GLN A 34 4.04 -6.53 -7.89
C GLN A 34 5.11 -6.99 -8.89
N SER A 35 4.72 -7.26 -10.13
CA SER A 35 5.64 -7.72 -11.17
C SER A 35 6.58 -6.60 -11.61
N GLU A 36 6.07 -5.38 -11.73
CA GLU A 36 6.87 -4.21 -12.07
C GLU A 36 7.85 -3.85 -10.93
N MET A 37 7.41 -3.84 -9.67
CA MET A 37 8.28 -3.56 -8.52
C MET A 37 9.38 -4.61 -8.31
N LYS A 38 9.14 -5.86 -8.73
CA LYS A 38 10.18 -6.91 -8.72
C LYS A 38 11.19 -6.73 -9.84
N ARG A 39 10.77 -6.13 -10.95
CA ARG A 39 11.60 -5.90 -12.13
C ARG A 39 12.48 -4.67 -11.96
N ASP A 40 11.94 -3.62 -11.33
CA ASP A 40 12.65 -2.37 -11.06
C ASP A 40 12.22 -1.84 -9.67
N PRO A 41 12.96 -2.18 -8.59
CA PRO A 41 12.58 -1.76 -7.25
C PRO A 41 12.90 -0.28 -6.97
N GLU A 42 13.97 0.27 -7.55
CA GLU A 42 14.38 1.66 -7.30
C GLU A 42 13.40 2.68 -7.92
N GLY A 43 12.85 2.41 -9.11
CA GLY A 43 11.92 3.31 -9.78
C GLY A 43 10.49 3.31 -9.25
N TYR A 44 10.13 2.36 -8.36
CA TYR A 44 8.76 2.18 -7.86
C TYR A 44 8.64 2.44 -6.35
N GLU A 45 9.62 3.09 -5.73
CA GLU A 45 9.56 3.46 -4.31
C GLU A 45 8.39 4.40 -3.97
N GLU A 46 8.04 5.34 -4.85
CA GLU A 46 6.89 6.23 -4.66
C GLU A 46 5.57 5.44 -4.68
N GLU A 47 5.50 4.42 -5.54
CA GLU A 47 4.33 3.55 -5.66
C GLU A 47 4.20 2.64 -4.44
N LEU A 48 5.32 2.16 -3.89
CA LEU A 48 5.33 1.48 -2.60
C LEU A 48 4.73 2.37 -1.51
N GLY A 49 5.14 3.64 -1.45
CA GLY A 49 4.60 4.62 -0.50
C GLY A 49 3.09 4.80 -0.66
N ARG A 50 2.59 4.83 -1.91
CA ARG A 50 1.15 4.91 -2.20
C ARG A 50 0.40 3.67 -1.71
N VAL A 51 0.91 2.47 -1.98
CA VAL A 51 0.32 1.22 -1.50
C VAL A 51 0.32 1.15 0.03
N TYR A 52 1.43 1.57 0.65
CA TYR A 52 1.57 1.59 2.11
C TYR A 52 0.61 2.61 2.76
N SER A 53 0.46 3.79 2.16
CA SER A 53 -0.56 4.76 2.57
C SER A 53 -1.98 4.18 2.44
N ARG A 54 -2.27 3.46 1.35
CA ARG A 54 -3.57 2.79 1.17
C ARG A 54 -3.80 1.72 2.23
N PHE A 55 -2.77 0.97 2.60
CA PHE A 55 -2.81 0.03 3.72
C PHE A 55 -3.18 0.74 5.02
N HIS A 56 -2.50 1.83 5.39
CA HIS A 56 -2.84 2.60 6.58
C HIS A 56 -4.26 3.16 6.55
N SER A 57 -4.71 3.72 5.41
CA SER A 57 -6.07 4.23 5.27
C SER A 57 -7.11 3.12 5.43
N SER A 58 -6.87 1.95 4.83
CA SER A 58 -7.74 0.78 4.96
C SER A 58 -7.76 0.24 6.39
N LEU A 59 -6.60 0.24 7.07
CA LEU A 59 -6.45 -0.17 8.46
C LEU A 59 -7.18 0.80 9.40
N ASP A 60 -7.05 2.11 9.19
CA ASP A 60 -7.72 3.12 9.99
C ASP A 60 -9.24 3.05 9.81
N LEU A 61 -9.71 2.91 8.56
CA LEU A 61 -11.13 2.71 8.27
C LEU A 61 -11.66 1.39 8.86
N PHE A 62 -10.85 0.32 8.83
CA PHE A 62 -11.16 -0.92 9.52
C PHE A 62 -11.26 -0.71 11.04
N ARG A 63 -10.35 0.03 11.67
CA ARG A 63 -10.36 0.34 13.11
C ARG A 63 -11.56 1.19 13.50
N GLN A 64 -11.86 2.24 12.73
CA GLN A 64 -13.04 3.07 12.92
C GLN A 64 -14.31 2.24 12.82
N THR A 65 -14.41 1.41 11.79
CA THR A 65 -15.59 0.55 11.59
C THR A 65 -15.67 -0.49 12.70
N ALA A 66 -14.59 -1.16 13.09
CA ALA A 66 -14.55 -2.10 14.21
C ALA A 66 -14.92 -1.45 15.56
N GLY A 67 -14.47 -0.21 15.81
CA GLY A 67 -14.80 0.56 17.00
C GLY A 67 -16.27 0.97 17.05
N LEU A 68 -16.84 1.38 15.92
CA LEU A 68 -18.25 1.75 15.77
C LEU A 68 -19.17 0.52 15.62
N SER A 69 -18.63 -0.63 15.21
CA SER A 69 -19.37 -1.87 14.91
C SER A 69 -19.95 -2.55 16.15
N ARG A 70 -19.59 -2.10 17.35
CA ARG A 70 -20.35 -2.43 18.56
C ARG A 70 -21.81 -1.98 18.49
N LEU A 71 -22.16 -1.03 17.60
CA LEU A 71 -23.50 -0.46 17.47
C LEU A 71 -24.14 -0.61 16.09
N SER A 72 -23.38 -0.89 15.03
CA SER A 72 -23.90 -1.08 13.66
C SER A 72 -23.18 -2.24 12.98
N GLY A 73 -23.94 -3.22 12.48
CA GLY A 73 -23.44 -4.55 12.14
C GLY A 73 -22.19 -4.60 11.25
N GLY A 74 -21.10 -5.10 11.82
CA GLY A 74 -19.90 -5.58 11.12
C GLY A 74 -18.99 -4.54 10.48
N CYS A 75 -17.75 -4.98 10.21
CA CYS A 75 -16.86 -4.32 9.25
C CYS A 75 -17.29 -4.68 7.82
N GLU A 76 -17.28 -3.70 6.91
CA GLU A 76 -17.53 -3.95 5.49
C GLU A 76 -16.56 -5.02 4.95
N PRO A 77 -17.07 -6.11 4.35
CA PRO A 77 -16.25 -7.23 3.90
C PRO A 77 -15.27 -6.83 2.78
N ALA A 78 -15.61 -5.79 2.01
CA ALA A 78 -14.74 -5.24 0.97
C ALA A 78 -13.46 -4.62 1.56
N VAL A 79 -13.58 -3.88 2.66
CA VAL A 79 -12.44 -3.23 3.34
C VAL A 79 -11.51 -4.29 3.92
N ALA A 80 -12.08 -5.30 4.58
CA ALA A 80 -11.30 -6.40 5.13
C ALA A 80 -10.57 -7.19 4.03
N LYS A 81 -11.22 -7.45 2.89
CA LYS A 81 -10.59 -8.12 1.75
C LYS A 81 -9.45 -7.29 1.16
N GLU A 82 -9.67 -5.99 0.96
CA GLU A 82 -8.65 -5.08 0.45
C GLU A 82 -7.44 -5.02 1.38
N LEU A 83 -7.67 -4.87 2.69
CA LEU A 83 -6.60 -4.87 3.69
C LEU A 83 -5.78 -6.16 3.63
N GLY A 84 -6.44 -7.32 3.49
CA GLY A 84 -5.76 -8.61 3.35
C GLY A 84 -4.92 -8.72 2.07
N ASP A 85 -5.42 -8.23 0.94
CA ASP A 85 -4.70 -8.23 -0.34
C ASP A 85 -3.46 -7.32 -0.27
N LEU A 86 -3.61 -6.14 0.34
CA LEU A 86 -2.51 -5.21 0.58
C LEU A 86 -1.45 -5.81 1.51
N CYS A 87 -1.86 -6.49 2.60
CA CYS A 87 -0.94 -7.18 3.50
C CYS A 87 -0.10 -8.24 2.75
N MET A 88 -0.76 -9.04 1.93
CA MET A 88 -0.10 -10.11 1.17
C MET A 88 0.84 -9.52 0.11
N PHE A 89 0.40 -8.46 -0.58
CA PHE A 89 1.22 -7.72 -1.53
C PHE A 89 2.49 -7.17 -0.87
N LEU A 90 2.34 -6.43 0.23
CA LEU A 90 3.44 -5.84 1.01
C LEU A 90 4.43 -6.91 1.47
N ALA A 91 3.93 -8.05 1.96
CA ALA A 91 4.77 -9.18 2.35
C ALA A 91 5.58 -9.77 1.19
N HIS A 92 5.05 -9.75 -0.03
CA HIS A 92 5.79 -10.20 -1.20
C HIS A 92 6.84 -9.20 -1.70
N VAL A 93 6.61 -7.90 -1.58
CA VAL A 93 7.55 -6.87 -2.03
C VAL A 93 8.58 -6.51 -0.95
N MET A 94 8.31 -6.77 0.33
CA MET A 94 9.22 -6.53 1.46
C MET A 94 10.70 -6.91 1.24
N PRO A 95 11.05 -8.10 0.71
CA PRO A 95 12.47 -8.45 0.50
C PRO A 95 13.18 -7.56 -0.53
N PHE A 96 12.45 -6.84 -1.37
CA PHE A 96 13.00 -5.87 -2.34
C PHE A 96 13.14 -4.46 -1.72
N TYR A 97 12.54 -4.22 -0.55
CA TYR A 97 12.55 -2.92 0.15
C TYR A 97 12.82 -3.06 1.65
N PRO A 98 13.96 -3.65 2.05
CA PRO A 98 14.27 -3.91 3.46
C PRO A 98 14.33 -2.64 4.32
N GLY A 99 14.71 -1.49 3.75
CA GLY A 99 14.82 -0.22 4.48
C GLY A 99 13.50 0.51 4.74
N ARG A 100 12.47 0.31 3.89
CA ARG A 100 11.15 0.99 4.05
C ARG A 100 10.12 0.16 4.80
N LEU A 101 10.25 -1.17 4.79
CA LEU A 101 9.24 -2.09 5.32
C LEU A 101 9.67 -2.84 6.58
N ASP A 102 10.70 -2.38 7.28
CA ASP A 102 11.19 -3.02 8.51
C ASP A 102 10.14 -3.04 9.64
N GLY A 103 9.34 -1.97 9.75
CA GLY A 103 8.26 -1.87 10.75
C GLY A 103 6.97 -2.62 10.41
N PHE A 104 6.76 -2.94 9.13
CA PHE A 104 5.55 -3.59 8.64
C PHE A 104 5.18 -4.91 9.34
N PRO A 105 6.10 -5.88 9.55
CA PRO A 105 5.76 -7.11 10.29
C PRO A 105 5.30 -6.83 11.72
N GLY A 106 5.86 -5.81 12.38
CA GLY A 106 5.42 -5.37 13.70
C GLY A 106 3.98 -4.84 13.68
N GLU A 107 3.63 -4.03 12.68
CA GLU A 107 2.26 -3.54 12.51
C GLU A 107 1.25 -4.67 12.26
N LEU A 108 1.59 -5.67 11.44
CA LEU A 108 0.72 -6.83 11.20
C LEU A 108 0.47 -7.63 12.49
N VAL A 109 1.50 -7.80 13.31
CA VAL A 109 1.39 -8.46 14.62
C VAL A 109 0.50 -7.66 15.56
N GLU A 110 0.70 -6.35 15.64
CA GLU A 110 -0.12 -5.49 16.48
C GLU A 110 -1.58 -5.46 16.02
N LEU A 111 -1.80 -5.46 14.69
CA LEU A 111 -3.12 -5.57 14.08
C LEU A 111 -3.82 -6.86 14.52
N LEU A 112 -3.13 -8.01 14.46
CA LEU A 112 -3.66 -9.27 15.00
C LEU A 112 -3.90 -9.20 16.51
N ARG A 113 -2.98 -8.65 17.30
CA ARG A 113 -3.14 -8.59 18.78
C ARG A 113 -4.32 -7.74 19.23
N ILE A 114 -4.45 -6.53 18.68
CA ILE A 114 -5.47 -5.56 19.11
C ILE A 114 -6.84 -5.93 18.52
N ASN A 115 -6.86 -6.46 17.29
CA ASN A 115 -8.11 -6.62 16.53
C ASN A 115 -8.49 -8.08 16.25
N ALA A 116 -7.79 -9.10 16.76
CA ALA A 116 -8.09 -10.52 16.53
C ALA A 116 -9.57 -10.88 16.72
N ALA A 117 -10.23 -10.30 17.72
CA ALA A 117 -11.64 -10.56 18.01
C ALA A 117 -12.61 -9.89 17.02
N SER A 118 -12.21 -8.77 16.41
CA SER A 118 -13.02 -8.01 15.45
C SER A 118 -12.69 -8.35 13.99
N LEU A 119 -11.61 -9.10 13.74
CA LEU A 119 -11.18 -9.47 12.40
C LEU A 119 -11.99 -10.66 11.85
N PRO A 120 -12.53 -10.53 10.63
CA PRO A 120 -13.12 -11.68 9.95
C PRO A 120 -12.08 -12.80 9.79
N GLY A 121 -12.54 -14.05 9.84
CA GLY A 121 -11.67 -15.24 9.81
C GLY A 121 -10.73 -15.27 8.61
N ASP A 122 -11.24 -14.90 7.42
CA ASP A 122 -10.46 -14.80 6.19
C ASP A 122 -9.30 -13.81 6.29
N LEU A 123 -9.54 -12.61 6.85
CA LEU A 123 -8.50 -11.59 7.00
C LEU A 123 -7.43 -12.03 8.01
N ARG A 124 -7.84 -12.65 9.14
CA ARG A 124 -6.88 -13.23 10.09
C ARG A 124 -5.96 -14.25 9.41
N LEU A 125 -6.54 -15.12 8.60
CA LEU A 125 -5.78 -16.12 7.85
C LEU A 125 -4.84 -15.47 6.84
N GLN A 126 -5.26 -14.43 6.12
CA GLN A 126 -4.41 -13.70 5.18
C GLN A 126 -3.23 -13.01 5.88
N ILE A 127 -3.47 -12.33 7.00
CA ILE A 127 -2.41 -11.67 7.76
C ILE A 127 -1.45 -12.71 8.36
N ALA A 128 -1.97 -13.81 8.89
CA ALA A 128 -1.14 -14.91 9.38
C ALA A 128 -0.29 -15.53 8.27
N LYS A 129 -0.84 -15.72 7.07
CA LYS A 129 -0.09 -16.18 5.89
C LYS A 129 0.99 -15.18 5.47
N ALA A 130 0.69 -13.89 5.45
CA ALA A 130 1.65 -12.84 5.18
C ALA A 130 2.81 -12.87 6.19
N LEU A 131 2.51 -12.96 7.48
CA LEU A 131 3.49 -13.11 8.56
C LEU A 131 4.29 -14.40 8.46
N MET A 132 3.68 -15.53 8.07
CA MET A 132 4.40 -16.79 7.85
C MET A 132 5.31 -16.74 6.62
N LEU A 133 4.92 -16.00 5.58
CA LEU A 133 5.72 -15.81 4.37
C LEU A 133 6.92 -14.91 4.64
N LEU A 134 6.73 -13.83 5.41
CA LEU A 134 7.83 -13.06 5.98
C LEU A 134 8.66 -13.97 6.91
N GLY A 135 7.97 -14.85 7.66
CA GLY A 135 8.41 -15.96 8.52
C GLY A 135 9.62 -16.69 7.99
N ASN A 136 9.33 -17.28 6.84
CA ASN A 136 10.20 -18.16 6.09
C ASN A 136 11.42 -17.43 5.46
N ARG A 137 11.44 -16.09 5.49
CA ARG A 137 12.50 -15.27 4.86
C ARG A 137 13.53 -14.73 5.84
N GLY A 138 13.49 -15.15 7.11
CA GLY A 138 14.55 -14.83 8.08
C GLY A 138 14.43 -13.47 8.77
N VAL A 139 13.27 -12.80 8.69
CA VAL A 139 12.94 -11.76 9.66
C VAL A 139 12.93 -12.43 11.03
N ASN A 140 13.57 -11.88 12.06
CA ASN A 140 13.71 -12.62 13.33
C ASN A 140 12.38 -12.67 14.09
N TYR A 141 11.72 -13.83 14.07
CA TYR A 141 10.43 -14.05 14.71
C TYR A 141 10.52 -14.51 16.17
N SER A 142 11.40 -13.90 16.96
CA SER A 142 11.33 -14.03 18.42
C SER A 142 9.91 -13.76 18.95
N PHE A 143 9.09 -13.05 18.16
CA PHE A 143 7.69 -12.74 18.44
C PHE A 143 6.64 -13.78 17.94
N LEU A 144 6.88 -14.61 16.90
CA LEU A 144 5.89 -15.64 16.49
C LEU A 144 5.84 -16.83 17.44
N LEU A 145 6.93 -17.10 18.16
CA LEU A 145 6.97 -18.17 19.18
C LEU A 145 6.05 -17.88 20.37
N LEU A 146 5.61 -16.64 20.56
CA LEU A 146 4.58 -16.28 21.56
C LEU A 146 3.14 -16.52 21.06
N PHE A 147 2.96 -16.88 19.78
CA PHE A 147 1.64 -16.96 19.13
C PHE A 147 1.15 -18.40 18.91
N PHE A 148 2.02 -19.40 19.00
CA PHE A 148 1.66 -20.83 18.98
C PHE A 148 1.90 -21.43 20.38
N PRO A 149 0.83 -21.69 21.16
CA PRO A 149 0.93 -22.51 22.37
C PRO A 149 1.11 -24.00 22.06
#